data_AF-A0A2V7HRL0-F1
#
_entry.id   AF-A0A2V7HRL0-F1
#
_cell.length_a   1.000
_cell.length_b   1.000
_cell.length_c   1.000
_cell.angle_alpha   90.00
_cell.angle_beta   90.00
_cell.angle_gamma   90.00
#
_symmetry.space_group_name_H-M   'P 1'
#
loop_
_entity.id
_entity.type
_entity.pdbx_description
1 polymer ?
#
loop_
_entity_poly.entity_id
_entity_poly.type
_entity_poly.pdbx_seq_one_letter_code
_entity_poly.pdbx_strand_id
1 'polypeptide(L)' 'NIPTGVPLVYELDGDLKPLKHYYLGDQAAVEAAMQAVANQGKAR' A
#
# COMPACT_ATOMS: atom_id res chain seq x y z
N ASN A 1 2.46 0.21 -6.97
CA ASN A 1 1.01 -0.01 -7.10
C ASN A 1 0.41 0.07 -5.71
N ILE A 2 -0.33 1.13 -5.42
CA ILE A 2 -1.04 1.29 -4.15
C ILE A 2 -2.42 0.65 -4.33
N PRO A 3 -2.80 -0.34 -3.51
CA PRO A 3 -4.08 -1.03 -3.64
C PRO A 3 -5.22 -0.07 -3.27
N THR A 4 -6.28 -0.07 -4.07
CA THR A 4 -7.45 0.79 -3.84
C THR A 4 -8.25 0.30 -2.64
N GLY A 5 -8.67 1.22 -1.76
CA GLY A 5 -9.54 0.90 -0.62
C GLY A 5 -8.83 0.26 0.58
N VAL A 6 -7.50 0.16 0.56
CA VAL A 6 -6.72 -0.34 1.70
C VAL A 6 -6.06 0.84 2.44
N PRO A 7 -6.27 0.99 3.76
CA PRO A 7 -5.60 2.04 4.52
C PRO A 7 -4.07 1.84 4.55
N LEU A 8 -3.33 2.88 4.19
CA LEU A 8 -1.87 2.94 4.28
C LEU A 8 -1.49 3.85 5.45
N VAL A 9 -0.88 3.27 6.48
CA VAL A 9 -0.44 3.99 7.68
C VAL A 9 1.00 4.39 7.52
N TYR A 10 1.33 5.62 7.94
CA TYR A 10 2.69 6.11 8.08
C TYR A 10 2.95 6.45 9.54
N GLU A 11 4.09 5.97 10.06
CA GLU A 11 4.64 6.41 11.33
C GLU A 11 5.70 7.46 11.05
N LEU A 12 5.55 8.65 11.63
CA LEU A 12 6.46 9.78 11.45
C LEU A 12 7.21 10.08 12.75
N ASP A 13 8.43 10.62 12.64
CA ASP A 13 9.16 11.18 13.78
C ASP A 13 8.72 12.63 14.10
N GLY A 14 9.35 13.23 15.11
CA GLY A 14 9.06 14.61 15.52
C GLY A 14 9.38 15.68 14.48
N ASP A 15 10.19 15.36 13.46
CA ASP A 15 10.49 16.23 12.32
C ASP A 15 9.54 15.96 11.14
N LEU A 16 8.48 15.17 11.33
CA LEU A 16 7.56 14.70 10.29
C LEU A 16 8.23 13.82 9.22
N LYS A 17 9.36 13.17 9.51
CA LYS A 17 10.00 12.23 8.58
C LYS A 17 9.39 10.84 8.73
N PRO A 18 9.13 10.14 7.61
CA PRO A 18 8.57 8.79 7.65
C PRO A 18 9.58 7.77 8.17
N LEU A 19 9.20 7.07 9.24
CA LEU A 19 9.96 5.97 9.83
C LEU A 19 9.52 4.62 9.25
N LYS A 20 8.19 4.43 9.11
CA LYS A 20 7.59 3.19 8.62
C LYS A 20 6.32 3.47 7.85
N HIS A 21 5.98 2.55 6.96
CA HIS A 21 4.66 2.48 6.37
C HIS A 21 4.20 1.04 6.24
N TYR A 22 2.91 0.81 6.41
CA TYR A 22 2.30 -0.52 6.25
C TYR A 22 0.81 -0.40 5.94
N TYR A 23 0.30 -1.41 5.26
CA TYR A 23 -1.13 -1.54 5.02
C TYR A 23 -1.82 -2.20 6.21
N LEU A 24 -2.99 -1.68 6.58
CA LEU A 24 -3.84 -2.29 7.61
C LEU A 24 -4.75 -3.36 7.00
N GLY A 25 -4.87 -4.48 7.70
CA GLY A 25 -5.76 -5.59 7.33
C GLY A 25 -5.02 -6.87 6.97
N ASP A 26 -5.71 -7.73 6.22
CA ASP A 26 -5.20 -9.03 5.77
C ASP A 26 -4.12 -8.85 4.69
N GLN A 27 -2.92 -9.32 4.99
CA GLN A 27 -1.76 -9.17 4.09
C GLN A 27 -1.95 -9.87 2.74
N ALA A 28 -2.59 -11.04 2.70
CA ALA A 28 -2.81 -11.76 1.45
C ALA A 28 -3.80 -11.02 0.54
N ALA A 29 -4.85 -10.42 1.13
CA ALA A 29 -5.79 -9.60 0.37
C ALA A 29 -5.14 -8.32 -0.17
N VAL A 30 -4.27 -7.68 0.62
CA VAL A 30 -3.52 -6.49 0.21
C VAL A 30 -2.55 -6.82 -0.93
N GLU A 31 -1.80 -7.93 -0.84
CA GLU A 31 -0.91 -8.38 -1.90
C GLU A 31 -1.65 -8.66 -3.21
N ALA A 32 -2.80 -9.34 -3.13
CA ALA A 32 -3.65 -9.59 -4.30
C ALA A 32 -4.13 -8.29 -4.95
N ALA A 33 -4.59 -7.33 -4.15
CA ALA A 33 -5.01 -6.02 -4.65
C ALA A 33 -3.84 -5.23 -5.27
N MET A 34 -2.64 -5.30 -4.68
CA MET A 34 -1.44 -4.68 -5.24
C MET A 34 -1.06 -5.27 -6.60
N GLN A 35 -1.15 -6.60 -6.75
CA GLN A 35 -0.91 -7.29 -8.02
C GLN A 35 -1.96 -6.93 -9.07
N ALA A 36 -3.24 -6.82 -8.69
CA ALA A 36 -4.30 -6.39 -9.59
C ALA A 36 -4.02 -4.98 -10.17
N VAL A 37 -3.66 -4.02 -9.32
CA VAL A 37 -3.28 -2.67 -9.75
C VAL A 37 -2.00 -2.69 -10.61
N ALA A 38 -1.05 -3.55 -10.29
CA ALA A 38 0.17 -3.71 -11.10
C ALA A 38 -0.10 -4.20 -12.52
N ASN A 39 -1.03 -5.12 -12.67
CA ASN A 39 -1.37 -5.70 -13.96
C ASN A 39 -2.27 -4.77 -14.79
N GLN A 40 -3.01 -3.86 -14.17
CA GLN A 40 -3.73 -2.79 -14.87
C GLN A 40 -2.78 -1.92 -15.71
N GLY A 41 -1.57 -1.65 -15.21
CA GLY A 41 -0.54 -0.88 -15.93
C GLY A 41 0.17 -1.63 -17.06
N LYS A 42 0.00 -2.96 -17.18
CA LYS A 42 0.65 -3.81 -18.21
C LYS A 42 -0.21 -3.99 -19.48
N ALA A 43 -1.44 -3.48 -19.48
CA ALA A 43 -2.39 -3.64 -20.59
C ALA A 43 -2.27 -2.55 -21.67
N ARG A 44 -1.23 -1.71 -21.63
CA ARG A 44 -0.90 -0.73 -22.66
C ARG A 44 0.49 -0.97 -23.22
#